data_AF-A0A9W7LUB4-F1
#
_entry.id   AF-A0A9W7LUB4-F1
#
_cell.length_a   1.000
_cell.length_b   1.000
_cell.length_c   1.000
_cell.angle_alpha   90.00
_cell.angle_beta   90.00
_cell.angle_gamma   90.00
#
_symmetry.space_group_name_H-M   'P 1'
#
loop_
_entity.id
_entity.type
_entity.pdbx_description
1 polymer ?
#
loop_
_entity_poly.entity_id
_entity_poly.type
_entity_poly.pdbx_seq_one_letter_code
_entity_poly.pdbx_strand_id
1 'polypeptide(L)'
;MLSLYEASYYSFEGKSVMEGAWQFTFENLVCVKGDMDPILAVQVRHAMELPLPWRMPRLEARWYTDVYERRADSNPIVLQLAKLDLNVVQALHQEELKDMSRWWKNTGLGEKLSFARNRLVESFLWTVGISFKPEFGSCRKTLTKAIALITVIDDIYDVYGTLDELQLFTDAVERWDIKAMKQLPDYMKIWFLALYNTVNEMAYDILKEQGHDVVSNLKKAVMYSLSDKFNLV
;
A
#
# COMPACT_ATOMS: atom_id res chain seq x y z
N MET A 1 26.91 14.61 -10.11
CA MET A 1 25.75 14.63 -11.04
C MET A 1 24.60 13.81 -10.49
N LEU A 2 24.78 12.51 -10.19
CA LEU A 2 23.72 11.66 -9.64
C LEU A 2 23.01 12.25 -8.40
N SER A 3 23.75 12.78 -7.41
CA SER A 3 23.13 13.40 -6.23
C SER A 3 22.27 14.63 -6.56
N LEU A 4 22.64 15.40 -7.58
CA LEU A 4 21.86 16.56 -8.02
C LEU A 4 20.61 16.13 -8.80
N TYR A 5 20.72 15.06 -9.60
CA TYR A 5 19.58 14.42 -10.24
C TYR A 5 18.54 13.98 -9.21
N GLU A 6 18.97 13.24 -8.18
CA GLU A 6 18.07 12.80 -7.10
C GLU A 6 17.47 13.99 -6.33
N ALA A 7 18.28 15.01 -6.03
CA ALA A 7 17.82 16.20 -5.32
C ALA A 7 16.77 16.99 -6.11
N SER A 8 16.84 16.99 -7.44
CA SER A 8 15.89 17.72 -8.30
C SER A 8 14.46 17.22 -8.18
N TYR A 9 14.25 15.96 -7.77
CA TYR A 9 12.93 15.37 -7.54
C TYR A 9 12.25 15.82 -6.24
N TYR A 10 12.94 16.59 -5.39
CA TYR A 10 12.33 17.31 -4.26
C TYR A 10 11.84 18.72 -4.62
N SER A 11 11.80 19.05 -5.92
CA SER A 11 11.30 20.34 -6.40
C SER A 11 9.81 20.54 -6.09
N PHE A 12 9.41 21.82 -6.05
CA PHE A 12 8.02 22.25 -5.99
C PHE A 12 7.70 23.09 -7.23
N GLU A 13 6.42 23.22 -7.56
CA GLU A 13 5.96 24.00 -8.70
C GLU A 13 6.52 25.44 -8.66
N GLY A 14 7.00 25.93 -9.81
CA GLY A 14 7.58 27.28 -9.95
C GLY A 14 9.07 27.40 -9.64
N LYS A 15 9.79 26.30 -9.39
CA LYS A 15 11.24 26.29 -9.12
C LYS A 15 12.06 26.01 -10.38
N SER A 16 12.18 27.00 -11.26
CA SER A 16 12.92 26.91 -12.55
C SER A 16 14.36 26.41 -12.42
N VAL A 17 15.03 26.65 -11.29
CA VAL A 17 16.40 26.17 -11.04
C VAL A 17 16.46 24.65 -10.91
N MET A 18 15.48 24.01 -10.26
CA MET A 18 15.47 22.56 -10.08
C MET A 18 15.08 21.83 -11.36
N GLU A 19 14.21 22.42 -12.17
CA GLU A 19 13.89 21.93 -13.52
C GLU A 19 15.14 21.97 -14.42
N GLY A 20 15.87 23.09 -14.41
CA GLY A 20 17.14 23.21 -15.13
C GLY A 20 18.21 22.23 -14.62
N ALA A 21 18.27 22.01 -13.30
CA ALA A 21 19.17 21.02 -12.70
C ALA A 21 18.81 19.59 -13.10
N TRP A 22 17.51 19.25 -13.13
CA TRP A 22 17.03 17.97 -13.62
C TRP A 22 17.42 17.78 -15.09
N GLN A 23 17.11 18.73 -15.96
CA GLN A 23 17.40 18.65 -17.39
C GLN A 23 18.91 18.47 -17.63
N PHE A 24 19.73 19.31 -17.00
CA PHE A 24 21.18 19.23 -17.10
C PHE A 24 21.70 17.86 -16.64
N THR A 25 21.26 17.37 -15.49
CA THR A 25 21.75 16.10 -14.96
C THR A 25 21.23 14.90 -15.75
N PHE A 26 20.00 14.92 -16.24
CA PHE A 26 19.41 13.86 -17.06
C PHE A 26 20.18 13.71 -18.38
N GLU A 27 20.37 14.80 -19.13
CA GLU A 27 21.10 14.78 -20.41
C GLU A 27 22.52 14.21 -20.22
N ASN A 28 23.23 14.66 -19.19
CA ASN A 28 24.59 14.23 -18.93
C ASN A 28 24.68 12.78 -18.42
N LEU A 29 23.73 12.30 -17.60
CA LEU A 29 23.74 10.93 -17.08
C LEU A 29 23.34 9.90 -18.14
N VAL A 30 22.44 10.24 -19.06
CA VAL A 30 22.06 9.39 -20.22
C VAL A 30 23.23 9.27 -21.21
N CYS A 31 24.01 10.33 -21.39
CA CYS A 31 25.10 10.36 -22.36
C CYS A 31 26.40 9.70 -21.86
N VAL A 32 26.51 9.27 -20.60
CA VAL A 32 27.75 8.64 -20.12
C VAL A 32 27.91 7.25 -20.74
N LYS A 33 28.81 7.15 -21.72
CA LYS A 33 29.22 5.89 -22.36
C LYS A 33 30.72 5.67 -22.15
N GLY A 34 31.06 4.54 -21.51
CA GLY A 34 32.45 4.10 -21.29
C GLY A 34 33.14 4.80 -20.11
N ASP A 35 33.97 4.06 -19.37
CA ASP A 35 34.79 4.50 -18.20
C ASP A 35 34.09 4.87 -16.88
N MET A 36 32.82 4.47 -16.68
CA MET A 36 32.19 4.59 -15.35
C MET A 36 32.52 3.39 -14.46
N ASP A 37 32.79 3.66 -13.18
CA ASP A 37 32.83 2.62 -12.14
C ASP A 37 31.57 1.73 -12.22
N PRO A 38 31.70 0.39 -12.20
CA PRO A 38 30.56 -0.51 -12.36
C PRO A 38 29.45 -0.33 -11.32
N ILE A 39 29.80 0.02 -10.07
CA ILE A 39 28.82 0.25 -9.00
C ILE A 39 28.06 1.55 -9.27
N LEU A 40 28.77 2.61 -9.63
CA LEU A 40 28.16 3.87 -10.03
C LEU A 40 27.25 3.70 -11.25
N ALA A 41 27.64 2.89 -12.24
CA ALA A 41 26.82 2.61 -13.41
C ALA A 41 25.50 1.90 -13.05
N VAL A 42 25.54 0.99 -12.08
CA VAL A 42 24.32 0.34 -11.53
C VAL A 42 23.44 1.38 -10.82
N GLN A 43 24.02 2.27 -10.01
CA GLN A 43 23.28 3.31 -9.31
C GLN A 43 22.63 4.33 -10.25
N VAL A 44 23.34 4.75 -11.31
CA VAL A 44 22.78 5.65 -12.32
C VAL A 44 21.60 4.99 -13.04
N ARG A 45 21.73 3.73 -13.48
CA ARG A 45 20.61 3.02 -14.12
C ARG A 45 19.41 2.90 -13.19
N HIS A 46 19.64 2.55 -11.94
CA HIS A 46 18.59 2.46 -10.93
C HIS A 46 17.90 3.82 -10.76
N ALA A 47 18.62 4.91 -10.54
CA ALA A 47 18.02 6.24 -10.43
C ALA A 47 17.19 6.65 -11.67
N MET A 48 17.61 6.26 -12.87
CA MET A 48 16.90 6.54 -14.12
C MET A 48 15.59 5.75 -14.29
N GLU A 49 15.47 4.57 -13.67
CA GLU A 49 14.21 3.81 -13.66
C GLU A 49 13.16 4.47 -12.75
N LEU A 50 13.59 4.90 -11.56
CA LEU A 50 12.78 5.61 -10.59
C LEU A 50 13.72 6.35 -9.64
N PRO A 51 13.52 7.65 -9.37
CA PRO A 51 14.39 8.40 -8.47
C PRO A 51 14.15 7.99 -7.03
N LEU A 52 15.18 8.09 -6.19
CA LEU A 52 15.17 7.74 -4.77
C LEU A 52 13.96 8.30 -3.99
N PRO A 53 13.52 9.56 -4.18
CA PRO A 53 12.40 10.12 -3.41
C PRO A 53 11.07 9.42 -3.67
N TRP A 54 10.92 8.70 -4.79
CA TRP A 54 9.69 8.01 -5.18
C TRP A 54 9.75 6.50 -4.91
N ARG A 55 10.89 6.00 -4.43
CA ARG A 55 11.08 4.56 -4.16
C ARG A 55 10.49 4.16 -2.82
N MET A 56 9.97 2.92 -2.78
CA MET A 56 9.56 2.30 -1.53
C MET A 56 10.78 2.05 -0.63
N PRO A 57 10.84 2.61 0.59
CA PRO A 57 12.06 2.58 1.40
C PRO A 57 12.60 1.17 1.70
N ARG A 58 11.73 0.18 1.92
CA ARG A 58 12.17 -1.20 2.19
C ARG A 58 12.71 -1.93 0.97
N LEU A 59 12.11 -1.70 -0.20
CA LEU A 59 12.64 -2.26 -1.45
C LEU A 59 13.99 -1.62 -1.78
N GLU A 60 14.11 -0.30 -1.57
CA GLU A 60 15.36 0.41 -1.76
C GLU A 60 16.44 -0.06 -0.78
N ALA A 61 16.12 -0.21 0.50
CA ALA A 61 17.08 -0.71 1.49
C ALA A 61 17.58 -2.12 1.13
N ARG A 62 16.70 -3.01 0.66
CA ARG A 62 17.07 -4.36 0.22
C ARG A 62 18.03 -4.32 -0.97
N TRP A 63 17.71 -3.52 -1.98
CA TRP A 63 18.53 -3.35 -3.18
C TRP A 63 19.88 -2.71 -2.85
N TYR A 64 19.87 -1.60 -2.10
CA TYR A 64 21.07 -0.87 -1.75
C TYR A 64 22.00 -1.67 -0.84
N THR A 65 21.47 -2.56 0.01
CA THR A 65 22.30 -3.47 0.81
C THR A 65 23.18 -4.36 -0.06
N ASP A 66 22.64 -4.89 -1.17
CA ASP A 66 23.40 -5.71 -2.12
C ASP A 66 24.42 -4.89 -2.92
N VAL A 67 24.14 -3.61 -3.16
CA VAL A 67 25.07 -2.67 -3.82
C VAL A 67 26.19 -2.28 -2.85
N TYR A 68 25.84 -1.96 -1.60
CA TYR A 68 26.77 -1.56 -0.56
C TYR A 68 27.77 -2.66 -0.24
N GLU A 69 27.33 -3.93 -0.21
CA GLU A 69 28.21 -5.08 -0.01
C GLU A 69 29.33 -5.20 -1.06
N ARG A 70 29.10 -4.73 -2.29
CA ARG A 70 30.09 -4.80 -3.38
C ARG A 70 31.09 -3.65 -3.35
N ARG A 71 30.85 -2.62 -2.54
CA ARG A 71 31.73 -1.45 -2.47
C ARG A 71 33.01 -1.78 -1.74
N ALA A 72 34.13 -1.31 -2.30
CA ALA A 72 35.45 -1.44 -1.69
C ALA A 72 35.57 -0.68 -0.35
N ASP A 73 34.79 0.39 -0.18
CA ASP A 73 34.76 1.23 1.03
C ASP A 73 33.60 0.85 1.99
N SER A 74 33.02 -0.33 1.83
CA SER A 74 31.94 -0.80 2.70
C SER A 74 32.41 -1.02 4.13
N ASN A 75 31.63 -0.53 5.10
CA ASN A 75 31.89 -0.79 6.51
C ASN A 75 31.19 -2.10 6.92
N PRO A 76 31.93 -3.13 7.35
CA PRO A 76 31.36 -4.44 7.66
C PRO A 76 30.36 -4.39 8.82
N ILE A 77 30.55 -3.49 9.79
CA ILE A 77 29.64 -3.33 10.93
C ILE A 77 28.30 -2.77 10.45
N VAL A 78 28.33 -1.76 9.57
CA VAL A 78 27.11 -1.17 8.99
C VAL A 78 26.38 -2.18 8.10
N LEU A 79 27.10 -2.94 7.29
CA LEU A 79 26.52 -3.97 6.44
C LEU A 79 25.85 -5.08 7.26
N GLN A 80 26.52 -5.55 8.32
CA GLN A 80 25.96 -6.56 9.22
C GLN A 80 24.70 -6.05 9.92
N LEU A 81 24.72 -4.81 10.40
CA LEU A 81 23.56 -4.17 11.01
C LEU A 81 22.39 -4.06 10.03
N ALA A 82 22.64 -3.60 8.80
CA ALA A 82 21.61 -3.46 7.77
C ALA A 82 20.96 -4.82 7.42
N LYS A 83 21.75 -5.88 7.26
CA LYS A 83 21.24 -7.24 7.01
C LYS A 83 20.43 -7.76 8.19
N LEU A 84 20.89 -7.53 9.42
CA LEU A 84 20.17 -7.96 10.62
C LEU A 84 18.83 -7.24 10.76
N ASP A 85 18.79 -5.91 10.62
CA ASP A 85 17.55 -5.12 10.67
C ASP A 85 16.55 -5.60 9.62
N LEU A 86 16.99 -5.75 8.36
CA LEU A 86 16.14 -6.24 7.27
C LEU A 86 15.49 -7.58 7.62
N ASN A 87 16.27 -8.53 8.14
CA ASN A 87 15.76 -9.86 8.50
C ASN A 87 14.79 -9.83 9.68
N VAL A 88 15.11 -9.06 10.74
CA VAL A 88 14.24 -8.91 11.92
C VAL A 88 12.90 -8.30 11.51
N VAL A 89 12.93 -7.21 10.75
CA VAL A 89 11.71 -6.54 10.31
C VAL A 89 10.93 -7.39 9.31
N GLN A 90 11.60 -8.12 8.42
CA GLN A 90 10.94 -9.06 7.51
C GLN A 90 10.23 -10.19 8.27
N ALA A 91 10.83 -10.73 9.34
CA ALA A 91 10.18 -11.74 10.17
C ALA A 91 8.90 -11.20 10.85
N LEU A 92 8.92 -9.96 11.35
CA LEU A 92 7.72 -9.29 11.87
C LEU A 92 6.63 -9.16 10.81
N HIS A 93 6.99 -8.68 9.60
CA HIS A 93 6.04 -8.59 8.50
C HIS A 93 5.45 -9.95 8.10
N GLN A 94 6.23 -11.03 8.16
CA GLN A 94 5.74 -12.38 7.86
C GLN A 94 4.72 -12.87 8.90
N GLU A 95 4.94 -12.59 10.18
CA GLU A 95 3.96 -12.91 11.23
C GLU A 95 2.66 -12.11 11.03
N GLU A 96 2.76 -10.83 10.71
CA GLU A 96 1.59 -10.00 10.40
C GLU A 96 0.84 -10.50 9.16
N LEU A 97 1.56 -10.91 8.12
CA LEU A 97 0.95 -11.49 6.92
C LEU A 97 0.25 -12.82 7.22
N LYS A 98 0.78 -13.65 8.13
CA LYS A 98 0.07 -14.86 8.60
C LYS A 98 -1.23 -14.50 9.30
N ASP A 99 -1.23 -13.47 10.14
CA ASP A 99 -2.45 -12.98 10.79
C ASP A 99 -3.49 -12.52 9.76
N MET A 100 -3.05 -11.72 8.78
CA MET A 100 -3.92 -11.25 7.71
C MET A 100 -4.44 -12.39 6.83
N SER A 101 -3.61 -13.40 6.56
CA SER A 101 -4.02 -14.61 5.81
C SER A 101 -5.10 -15.38 6.55
N ARG A 102 -4.98 -15.52 7.87
CA ARG A 102 -6.02 -16.15 8.70
C ARG A 102 -7.31 -15.34 8.71
N TRP A 103 -7.21 -14.03 8.89
CA TRP A 103 -8.37 -13.13 8.82
C TRP A 103 -9.08 -13.24 7.46
N TRP A 104 -8.35 -13.17 6.36
CA TRP A 104 -8.90 -13.24 5.01
C TRP A 104 -9.59 -14.57 4.73
N LYS A 105 -8.99 -15.68 5.17
CA LYS A 105 -9.62 -17.00 5.08
C LYS A 105 -10.93 -17.04 5.88
N ASN A 106 -10.96 -16.43 7.07
CA ASN A 106 -12.15 -16.41 7.92
C ASN A 106 -13.30 -15.56 7.35
N THR A 107 -13.02 -14.53 6.55
CA THR A 107 -14.09 -13.78 5.86
C THR A 107 -14.79 -14.66 4.80
N GLY A 108 -14.07 -15.63 4.23
CA GLY A 108 -14.56 -16.49 3.14
C GLY A 108 -14.76 -15.75 1.82
N LEU A 109 -14.38 -14.46 1.72
CA LEU A 109 -14.61 -13.64 0.53
C LEU A 109 -13.86 -14.19 -0.68
N GLY A 110 -12.58 -14.57 -0.50
CA GLY A 110 -11.77 -15.12 -1.60
C GLY A 110 -12.27 -16.44 -2.18
N GLU A 111 -13.07 -17.21 -1.43
CA GLU A 111 -13.67 -18.47 -1.89
C GLU A 111 -15.09 -18.25 -2.42
N LYS A 112 -15.91 -17.45 -1.72
CA LYS A 112 -17.33 -17.24 -2.06
C LYS A 112 -17.55 -16.22 -3.17
N LEU A 113 -16.61 -15.29 -3.36
CA LEU A 113 -16.67 -14.25 -4.39
C LEU A 113 -15.57 -14.50 -5.43
N SER A 114 -15.64 -15.66 -6.09
CA SER A 114 -14.62 -16.10 -7.05
C SER A 114 -14.44 -15.18 -8.27
N PHE A 115 -15.39 -14.27 -8.51
CA PHE A 115 -15.26 -13.23 -9.53
C PHE A 115 -14.29 -12.11 -9.12
N ALA A 116 -14.11 -11.89 -7.82
CA ALA A 116 -13.25 -10.84 -7.30
C ALA A 116 -11.80 -11.31 -7.18
N ARG A 117 -10.86 -10.37 -7.38
CA ARG A 117 -9.43 -10.61 -7.31
C ARG A 117 -9.02 -10.90 -5.87
N ASN A 118 -8.38 -12.04 -5.65
CA ASN A 118 -7.77 -12.39 -4.37
C ASN A 118 -6.35 -11.81 -4.29
N ARG A 119 -6.22 -10.62 -3.71
CA ARG A 119 -4.98 -9.82 -3.68
C ARG A 119 -4.48 -9.50 -2.27
N LEU A 120 -4.66 -10.42 -1.33
CA LEU A 120 -4.30 -10.16 0.07
C LEU A 120 -2.79 -9.89 0.26
N VAL A 121 -1.93 -10.67 -0.39
CA VAL A 121 -0.47 -10.53 -0.27
C VAL A 121 -0.02 -9.21 -0.87
N GLU A 122 -0.57 -8.84 -2.02
CA GLU A 122 -0.32 -7.56 -2.67
C GLU A 122 -0.84 -6.41 -1.81
N SER A 123 -2.04 -6.53 -1.25
CA SER A 123 -2.62 -5.55 -0.31
C SER A 123 -1.70 -5.34 0.90
N PHE A 124 -1.15 -6.42 1.47
CA PHE A 124 -0.21 -6.33 2.57
C PHE A 124 1.11 -5.66 2.15
N LEU A 125 1.64 -6.00 0.97
CA LEU A 125 2.85 -5.39 0.43
C LEU A 125 2.69 -3.86 0.27
N TRP A 126 1.52 -3.39 -0.16
CA TRP A 126 1.19 -1.96 -0.20
C TRP A 126 1.33 -1.30 1.17
N THR A 127 0.84 -1.96 2.23
CA THR A 127 0.94 -1.41 3.60
C THR A 127 2.35 -1.38 4.15
N VAL A 128 3.19 -2.36 3.77
CA VAL A 128 4.63 -2.33 4.07
C VAL A 128 5.27 -1.11 3.42
N GLY A 129 4.88 -0.76 2.19
CA GLY A 129 5.38 0.44 1.54
C GLY A 129 5.02 1.74 2.25
N ILE A 130 3.80 1.83 2.80
CA ILE A 130 3.29 3.01 3.50
C ILE A 130 3.88 3.12 4.92
N SER A 131 4.02 2.00 5.62
CA SER A 131 4.25 1.99 7.07
C SER A 131 5.22 0.89 7.49
N PHE A 132 6.42 0.85 6.93
CA PHE A 132 7.39 -0.23 7.12
C PHE A 132 8.06 -0.36 8.51
N LYS A 133 7.86 0.59 9.42
CA LYS A 133 8.56 0.58 10.72
C LYS A 133 7.90 -0.39 11.69
N PRO A 134 8.65 -1.17 12.49
CA PRO A 134 8.10 -2.22 13.36
C PRO A 134 6.89 -1.78 14.21
N GLU A 135 6.94 -0.58 14.78
CA GLU A 135 5.92 -0.01 15.66
C GLU A 135 4.53 0.15 15.02
N PHE A 136 4.42 0.13 13.68
CA PHE A 136 3.17 0.32 12.96
C PHE A 136 2.44 -0.98 12.57
N GLY A 137 2.70 -2.10 13.26
CA GLY A 137 2.09 -3.39 12.95
C GLY A 137 0.56 -3.39 12.94
N SER A 138 -0.09 -2.75 13.93
CA SER A 138 -1.55 -2.60 13.96
C SER A 138 -2.07 -1.79 12.77
N CYS A 139 -1.37 -0.70 12.41
CA CYS A 139 -1.69 0.12 11.24
C CYS A 139 -1.60 -0.70 9.95
N ARG A 140 -0.52 -1.47 9.74
CA ARG A 140 -0.36 -2.34 8.55
C ARG A 140 -1.48 -3.36 8.44
N LYS A 141 -1.85 -4.03 9.54
CA LYS A 141 -2.96 -4.99 9.55
C LYS A 141 -4.28 -4.33 9.18
N THR A 142 -4.61 -3.21 9.82
CA THR A 142 -5.84 -2.44 9.57
C THR A 142 -5.92 -1.96 8.12
N LEU A 143 -4.85 -1.37 7.59
CA LEU A 143 -4.78 -0.95 6.18
C LEU A 143 -4.89 -2.13 5.22
N THR A 144 -4.32 -3.29 5.56
CA THR A 144 -4.40 -4.49 4.71
C THR A 144 -5.83 -4.97 4.59
N LYS A 145 -6.56 -5.01 5.73
CA LYS A 145 -7.99 -5.34 5.74
C LYS A 145 -8.79 -4.37 4.87
N ALA A 146 -8.53 -3.07 5.00
CA ALA A 146 -9.20 -2.03 4.22
C ALA A 146 -8.93 -2.18 2.71
N ILE A 147 -7.66 -2.30 2.30
CA ILE A 147 -7.28 -2.45 0.88
C ILE A 147 -7.88 -3.72 0.28
N ALA A 148 -7.88 -4.83 1.02
CA ALA A 148 -8.47 -6.09 0.56
C ALA A 148 -9.98 -5.96 0.34
N LEU A 149 -10.70 -5.30 1.26
CA LEU A 149 -12.13 -5.04 1.10
C LEU A 149 -12.41 -4.09 -0.07
N ILE A 150 -11.60 -3.03 -0.21
CA ILE A 150 -11.66 -2.08 -1.34
C ILE A 150 -11.48 -2.82 -2.67
N THR A 151 -10.53 -3.76 -2.75
CA THR A 151 -10.28 -4.54 -3.97
C THR A 151 -11.51 -5.37 -4.36
N VAL A 152 -12.19 -6.00 -3.40
CA VAL A 152 -13.39 -6.78 -3.71
C VAL A 152 -14.55 -5.90 -4.13
N ILE A 153 -14.74 -4.75 -3.47
CA ILE A 153 -15.85 -3.87 -3.84
C ILE A 153 -15.61 -3.19 -5.19
N ASP A 154 -14.37 -2.88 -5.53
CA ASP A 154 -13.96 -2.45 -6.87
C ASP A 154 -14.46 -3.45 -7.94
N ASP A 155 -14.24 -4.75 -7.74
CA ASP A 155 -14.72 -5.79 -8.67
C ASP A 155 -16.24 -5.96 -8.67
N ILE A 156 -16.90 -5.74 -7.53
CA ILE A 156 -18.37 -5.74 -7.47
C ILE A 156 -18.93 -4.59 -8.31
N TYR A 157 -18.37 -3.38 -8.22
CA TYR A 157 -18.87 -2.22 -8.97
C TYR A 157 -18.48 -2.24 -10.45
N ASP A 158 -17.24 -2.61 -10.76
CA ASP A 158 -16.69 -2.46 -12.12
C ASP A 158 -16.98 -3.69 -13.02
N VAL A 159 -17.21 -4.87 -12.44
CA VAL A 159 -17.28 -6.13 -13.19
C VAL A 159 -18.58 -6.91 -12.98
N TYR A 160 -19.08 -7.00 -11.74
CA TYR A 160 -20.08 -8.03 -11.41
C TYR A 160 -21.49 -7.50 -11.17
N GLY A 161 -21.64 -6.43 -10.39
CA GLY A 161 -22.93 -5.92 -9.93
C GLY A 161 -23.71 -5.21 -11.03
N THR A 162 -25.02 -5.44 -11.05
CA THR A 162 -25.93 -4.66 -11.91
C THR A 162 -26.25 -3.30 -11.27
N LEU A 163 -26.65 -2.31 -12.07
CA LEU A 163 -26.96 -0.96 -11.56
C LEU A 163 -28.00 -0.99 -10.41
N ASP A 164 -29.05 -1.80 -10.54
CA ASP A 164 -30.09 -1.94 -9.52
C ASP A 164 -29.54 -2.55 -8.21
N GLU A 165 -28.68 -3.58 -8.32
CA GLU A 165 -28.02 -4.18 -7.17
C GLU A 165 -27.06 -3.19 -6.49
N LEU A 166 -26.29 -2.44 -7.28
CA LEU A 166 -25.33 -1.45 -6.78
C LEU A 166 -26.05 -0.29 -6.08
N GLN A 167 -27.23 0.12 -6.56
CA GLN A 167 -28.03 1.15 -5.90
C GLN A 167 -28.53 0.68 -4.52
N LEU A 168 -29.05 -0.55 -4.43
CA LEU A 168 -29.45 -1.15 -3.16
C LEU A 168 -28.25 -1.30 -2.21
N PHE A 169 -27.10 -1.68 -2.76
CA PHE A 169 -25.88 -1.85 -2.00
C PHE A 169 -25.37 -0.54 -1.40
N THR A 170 -25.32 0.52 -2.20
CA THR A 170 -24.91 1.85 -1.72
C THR A 170 -25.83 2.35 -0.62
N ASP A 171 -27.16 2.21 -0.78
CA ASP A 171 -28.13 2.60 0.26
C ASP A 171 -27.92 1.79 1.55
N ALA A 172 -27.62 0.50 1.46
CA ALA A 172 -27.32 -0.33 2.62
C ALA A 172 -26.06 0.15 3.37
N VAL A 173 -24.98 0.50 2.65
CA VAL A 173 -23.74 1.04 3.25
C VAL A 173 -23.96 2.43 3.84
N GLU A 174 -24.72 3.29 3.17
CA GLU A 174 -25.06 4.61 3.67
C GLU A 174 -25.86 4.55 4.96
N ARG A 175 -26.83 3.65 5.06
CA ARG A 175 -27.60 3.42 6.29
C ARG A 175 -26.73 2.80 7.38
N TRP A 176 -25.78 1.93 7.02
CA TRP A 176 -24.94 1.17 7.95
C TRP A 176 -25.77 0.31 8.91
N ASP A 177 -26.86 -0.27 8.40
CA ASP A 177 -27.81 -1.10 9.16
C ASP A 177 -27.81 -2.53 8.62
N ILE A 178 -27.53 -3.52 9.49
CA ILE A 178 -27.59 -4.95 9.16
C ILE A 178 -28.98 -5.34 8.64
N LYS A 179 -30.05 -4.65 9.01
CA LYS A 179 -31.40 -4.94 8.50
C LYS A 179 -31.53 -4.58 7.02
N ALA A 180 -30.84 -3.55 6.53
CA ALA A 180 -30.85 -3.15 5.12
C ALA A 180 -30.23 -4.23 4.22
N MET A 181 -29.27 -4.99 4.74
CA MET A 181 -28.64 -6.13 4.05
C MET A 181 -29.65 -7.18 3.56
N LYS A 182 -30.84 -7.29 4.17
CA LYS A 182 -31.86 -8.30 3.77
C LYS A 182 -32.29 -8.16 2.31
N GLN A 183 -32.23 -6.95 1.76
CA GLN A 183 -32.64 -6.65 0.38
C GLN A 183 -31.54 -6.95 -0.64
N LEU A 184 -30.30 -7.21 -0.19
CA LEU A 184 -29.16 -7.44 -1.08
C LEU A 184 -29.13 -8.88 -1.63
N PRO A 185 -28.52 -9.10 -2.80
CA PRO A 185 -28.09 -10.42 -3.24
C PRO A 185 -27.15 -11.07 -2.24
N ASP A 186 -27.16 -12.40 -2.15
CA ASP A 186 -26.41 -13.12 -1.09
C ASP A 186 -24.91 -12.87 -1.12
N TYR A 187 -24.32 -12.67 -2.31
CA TYR A 187 -22.90 -12.35 -2.45
C TYR A 187 -22.55 -10.98 -1.84
N MET A 188 -23.41 -9.98 -2.02
CA MET A 188 -23.28 -8.65 -1.43
C MET A 188 -23.53 -8.66 0.08
N LYS A 189 -24.41 -9.54 0.57
CA LYS A 189 -24.61 -9.73 2.03
C LYS A 189 -23.33 -10.20 2.71
N ILE A 190 -22.64 -11.18 2.10
CA ILE A 190 -21.39 -11.71 2.63
C ILE A 190 -20.34 -10.60 2.73
N TRP A 191 -20.20 -9.80 1.67
CA TRP A 191 -19.25 -8.68 1.68
C TRP A 191 -19.64 -7.60 2.69
N PHE A 192 -20.91 -7.17 2.69
CA PHE A 192 -21.41 -6.13 3.61
C PHE A 192 -21.16 -6.50 5.07
N LEU A 193 -21.44 -7.75 5.44
CA LEU A 193 -21.23 -8.22 6.81
C LEU A 193 -19.74 -8.30 7.15
N ALA A 194 -18.89 -8.72 6.20
CA ALA A 194 -17.43 -8.71 6.40
C ALA A 194 -16.89 -7.29 6.61
N LEU A 195 -17.35 -6.31 5.83
CA LEU A 195 -17.03 -4.89 6.02
C LEU A 195 -17.50 -4.40 7.40
N TYR A 196 -18.78 -4.61 7.72
CA TYR A 196 -19.38 -4.14 8.97
C TYR A 196 -18.63 -4.67 10.19
N ASN A 197 -18.34 -5.96 10.22
CA ASN A 197 -17.60 -6.58 11.32
C ASN A 197 -16.17 -6.04 11.40
N THR A 198 -15.50 -5.89 10.26
CA THR A 198 -14.13 -5.38 10.19
C THR A 198 -14.01 -3.94 10.71
N VAL A 199 -14.92 -3.06 10.30
CA VAL A 199 -14.92 -1.65 10.75
C VAL A 199 -15.24 -1.54 12.23
N ASN A 200 -16.19 -2.33 12.74
CA ASN A 200 -16.51 -2.32 14.17
C ASN A 200 -15.38 -2.92 15.03
N GLU A 201 -14.67 -3.95 14.54
CA GLU A 201 -13.45 -4.46 15.18
C GLU A 201 -12.39 -3.36 15.29
N MET A 202 -12.11 -2.65 14.19
CA MET A 202 -11.17 -1.52 14.18
C MET A 202 -11.57 -0.41 15.14
N ALA A 203 -12.85 -0.02 15.14
CA ALA A 203 -13.35 1.01 16.02
C ALA A 203 -13.27 0.60 17.49
N TYR A 204 -13.56 -0.66 17.79
CA TYR A 204 -13.42 -1.22 19.14
C TYR A 204 -11.97 -1.18 19.63
N ASP A 205 -11.01 -1.60 18.80
CA ASP A 205 -9.59 -1.59 19.15
C ASP A 205 -9.10 -0.16 19.43
N ILE A 206 -9.47 0.81 18.59
CA ILE A 206 -9.12 2.22 18.78
C ILE A 206 -9.77 2.80 20.04
N LEU A 207 -11.05 2.50 20.29
CA LEU A 207 -11.73 2.93 21.51
C LEU A 207 -11.07 2.34 22.76
N LYS A 208 -10.70 1.05 22.71
CA LYS A 208 -10.05 0.35 23.83
C LYS A 208 -8.65 0.88 24.13
N GLU A 209 -7.85 1.15 23.10
CA GLU A 209 -6.45 1.56 23.25
C GLU A 209 -6.29 3.07 23.46
N GLN A 210 -7.14 3.88 22.83
CA GLN A 210 -6.98 5.34 22.75
C GLN A 210 -8.16 6.12 23.34
N GLY A 211 -9.28 5.46 23.67
CA GLY A 211 -10.46 6.11 24.22
C GLY A 211 -11.27 6.93 23.21
N HIS A 212 -11.03 6.73 21.91
CA HIS A 212 -11.69 7.47 20.83
C HIS A 212 -12.72 6.62 20.10
N ASP A 213 -13.97 7.10 20.05
CA ASP A 213 -14.99 6.53 19.16
C ASP A 213 -14.80 7.09 17.74
N VAL A 214 -14.41 6.20 16.82
CA VAL A 214 -14.12 6.53 15.42
C VAL A 214 -15.07 5.84 14.43
N VAL A 215 -16.17 5.21 14.90
CA VAL A 215 -17.11 4.51 14.02
C VAL A 215 -17.64 5.44 12.93
N SER A 216 -18.00 6.68 13.29
CA SER A 216 -18.48 7.66 12.32
C SER A 216 -17.41 8.07 11.31
N ASN A 217 -16.13 8.14 11.71
CA ASN A 217 -15.03 8.48 10.80
C ASN A 217 -14.79 7.35 9.79
N LEU A 218 -14.75 6.11 10.27
CA LEU A 218 -14.57 4.94 9.42
C LEU A 218 -15.74 4.76 8.45
N LYS A 219 -16.98 4.94 8.90
CA LYS A 219 -18.16 4.92 8.02
C LYS A 219 -18.05 5.97 6.92
N LYS A 220 -17.65 7.20 7.26
CA LYS A 220 -17.44 8.26 6.25
C LYS A 220 -16.35 7.87 5.25
N ALA A 221 -15.24 7.31 5.70
CA ALA A 221 -14.16 6.86 4.83
C ALA A 221 -14.62 5.78 3.83
N VAL A 222 -15.44 4.82 4.29
CA VAL A 222 -16.08 3.84 3.40
C VAL A 222 -16.97 4.52 2.37
N MET A 223 -17.82 5.47 2.80
CA MET A 223 -18.71 6.20 1.89
C MET A 223 -17.94 6.99 0.83
N TYR A 224 -16.84 7.65 1.20
CA TYR A 224 -15.98 8.34 0.22
C TYR A 224 -15.42 7.37 -0.83
N SER A 225 -14.95 6.20 -0.40
CA SER A 225 -14.45 5.17 -1.33
C SER A 225 -15.53 4.66 -2.29
N LEU A 226 -16.81 4.64 -1.87
CA LEU A 226 -17.92 4.21 -2.72
C LEU A 226 -18.44 5.35 -3.61
N SER A 227 -18.44 6.59 -3.14
CA SER A 227 -18.92 7.74 -3.93
C SER A 227 -18.04 8.00 -5.14
N ASP A 228 -16.73 7.79 -5.02
CA ASP A 228 -15.80 7.89 -6.15
C ASP A 228 -16.12 6.85 -7.24
N LYS A 229 -16.67 5.70 -6.86
CA LYS A 229 -17.12 4.65 -7.78
C LYS A 229 -18.48 4.92 -8.40
N PHE A 230 -19.42 5.43 -7.60
CA PHE A 230 -20.79 5.72 -8.09
C PHE A 230 -20.83 6.88 -9.09
N ASN A 231 -19.94 7.87 -8.97
CA ASN A 231 -19.86 8.99 -9.91
C ASN A 231 -19.24 8.61 -11.27
N LEU A 232 -18.81 7.36 -11.45
CA LEU A 232 -18.25 6.82 -12.70
C LEU A 232 -19.27 5.98 -13.50
N VAL A 233 -20.49 5.78 -12.98
CA VAL A 233 -21.59 5.04 -13.62
C VAL A 233 -22.76 5.99 -13.87
#